data_AF-A0A1C3JM95-F1
#
_entry.id   AF-A0A1C3JM95-F1
#
_cell.length_a   1.000
_cell.length_b   1.000
_cell.length_c   1.000
_cell.angle_alpha   90.00
_cell.angle_beta   90.00
_cell.angle_gamma   90.00
#
_symmetry.space_group_name_H-M   'P 1'
#
loop_
_entity.id
_entity.type
_entity.pdbx_description
1 polymer ?
#
loop_
_entity_poly.entity_id
_entity_poly.type
_entity_poly.pdbx_seq_one_letter_code
_entity_poly.pdbx_strand_id
1 'polypeptide(L)'
;MYEEASNSNLLMLLNTAVYPFLVAAVITLLGKFSRHLSLLGLAAGFLVALSLIHSGLNLPPSKALDFLTISVLLGLLISYFRQAKIGFKARNSITFVAFFVSFYCLLNPVLKHQGQLLSFAWAAISALLVLFVFGLQKHTSDVKNSHAAMTSLAIIAGTTAPVVSIGGSLLIGQLLGGFAASVVGYVLIQKFIVKQSSLPGLLLGSFILSGLLAQAHVLADLPLWTMLIAYFALLTNILSNLLIKEDGSVWSTVLSIIPQTVISVAIAGLSLWSIWPESSLY
;
A
#
# COMPACT_ATOMS: atom_id res chain seq x y z
N MET A 1 20.18 27.55 10.45
CA MET A 1 18.75 27.32 10.75
C MET A 1 17.86 27.22 9.51
N TYR A 2 17.58 28.27 8.72
CA TYR A 2 16.69 28.14 7.54
C TYR A 2 17.31 27.35 6.36
N GLU A 3 18.62 27.48 6.09
CA GLU A 3 19.28 26.72 5.03
C GLU A 3 19.41 25.22 5.32
N GLU A 4 19.64 24.85 6.59
CA GLU A 4 19.71 23.44 7.03
C GLU A 4 18.33 22.76 6.96
N ALA A 5 17.26 23.48 7.32
CA ALA A 5 15.88 22.99 7.21
C ALA A 5 15.45 22.81 5.73
N SER A 6 15.87 23.72 4.84
CA SER A 6 15.62 23.61 3.40
C SER A 6 16.26 22.35 2.81
N ASN A 7 17.51 22.06 3.19
CA ASN A 7 18.22 20.86 2.72
C ASN A 7 17.61 19.57 3.27
N SER A 8 17.13 19.60 4.53
CA SER A 8 16.43 18.48 5.16
C SER A 8 15.09 18.15 4.50
N ASN A 9 14.29 19.17 4.15
CA ASN A 9 13.01 18.96 3.46
C ASN A 9 13.21 18.37 2.06
N LEU A 10 14.24 18.82 1.34
CA LEU A 10 14.59 18.31 0.03
C LEU A 10 15.04 16.84 0.10
N LEU A 11 15.92 16.50 1.05
CA LEU A 11 16.32 15.12 1.31
C LEU A 11 15.14 14.22 1.69
N MET A 12 14.23 14.71 2.54
CA MET A 12 13.03 13.98 2.91
C MET A 12 12.13 13.71 1.70
N LEU A 13 11.89 14.71 0.84
CA LEU A 13 11.10 14.56 -0.39
C LEU A 13 11.76 13.57 -1.37
N LEU A 14 13.08 13.64 -1.52
CA LEU A 14 13.84 12.72 -2.38
C LEU A 14 13.67 11.27 -1.90
N ASN A 15 13.86 11.02 -0.60
CA ASN A 15 13.82 9.68 -0.02
C ASN A 15 12.41 9.10 0.05
N THR A 16 11.40 9.94 0.29
CA THR A 16 10.00 9.50 0.48
C THR A 16 9.18 9.49 -0.79
N ALA A 17 9.52 10.28 -1.81
CA ALA A 17 8.72 10.38 -3.04
C ALA A 17 9.53 10.12 -4.31
N VAL A 18 10.61 10.87 -4.53
CA VAL A 18 11.30 10.90 -5.84
C VAL A 18 12.04 9.58 -6.13
N TYR A 19 12.87 9.09 -5.22
CA TYR A 19 13.62 7.85 -5.44
C TYR A 19 12.72 6.61 -5.51
N PRO A 20 11.74 6.40 -4.61
CA PRO A 20 10.79 5.29 -4.73
C PRO A 20 10.03 5.31 -6.06
N PHE A 21 9.59 6.50 -6.50
CA PHE A 21 8.94 6.69 -7.79
C PHE A 21 9.84 6.30 -8.96
N LEU A 22 11.07 6.84 -9.01
CA LEU A 22 12.01 6.58 -10.11
C LEU A 22 12.41 5.11 -10.18
N VAL A 23 12.72 4.48 -9.04
CA VAL A 23 13.07 3.06 -8.97
C VAL A 23 11.90 2.20 -9.43
N ALA A 24 10.69 2.48 -8.93
CA ALA A 24 9.51 1.78 -9.39
C ALA A 24 9.32 1.95 -10.90
N ALA A 25 9.48 3.17 -11.41
CA ALA A 25 9.29 3.46 -12.82
C ALA A 25 10.30 2.70 -13.71
N VAL A 26 11.60 2.79 -13.39
CA VAL A 26 12.67 2.16 -14.16
C VAL A 26 12.54 0.64 -14.17
N ILE A 27 12.33 0.01 -13.01
CA ILE A 27 12.25 -1.45 -12.92
C ILE A 27 10.94 -1.97 -13.54
N THR A 28 9.86 -1.19 -13.48
CA THR A 28 8.59 -1.55 -14.17
C THR A 28 8.75 -1.65 -15.68
N LEU A 29 9.77 -1.04 -16.29
CA LEU A 29 10.08 -1.22 -17.72
C LEU A 29 10.37 -2.68 -18.10
N LEU A 30 10.81 -3.52 -17.15
CA LEU A 30 10.94 -4.96 -17.34
C LEU A 30 9.60 -5.63 -17.70
N GLY A 31 8.48 -4.95 -17.44
CA GLY A 31 7.14 -5.29 -17.90
C GLY A 31 7.01 -5.45 -19.42
N LYS A 32 7.89 -4.82 -20.21
CA LYS A 32 7.96 -5.01 -21.66
C LYS A 32 8.31 -6.46 -22.05
N PHE A 33 9.12 -7.14 -21.24
CA PHE A 33 9.51 -8.53 -21.49
C PHE A 33 8.49 -9.51 -20.91
N SER A 34 7.97 -9.22 -19.71
CA SER A 34 6.95 -10.04 -19.08
C SER A 34 6.11 -9.22 -18.12
N ARG A 35 4.79 -9.34 -18.22
CA ARG A 35 3.82 -8.72 -17.30
C ARG A 35 4.14 -9.03 -15.84
N HIS A 36 4.77 -10.17 -15.56
CA HIS A 36 5.09 -10.61 -14.20
C HIS A 36 6.35 -9.94 -13.64
N LEU A 37 7.32 -9.60 -14.49
CA LEU A 37 8.52 -8.89 -14.06
C LEU A 37 8.23 -7.45 -13.62
N SER A 38 7.13 -6.87 -14.12
CA SER A 38 6.68 -5.54 -13.70
C SER A 38 6.42 -5.44 -12.18
N LEU A 39 6.06 -6.55 -11.51
CA LEU A 39 5.83 -6.60 -10.07
C LEU A 39 7.07 -6.25 -9.25
N LEU A 40 8.26 -6.52 -9.80
CA LEU A 40 9.52 -6.12 -9.19
C LEU A 40 9.62 -4.60 -9.06
N GLY A 41 9.01 -3.84 -9.96
CA GLY A 41 9.01 -2.38 -9.89
C GLY A 41 8.30 -1.88 -8.63
N LEU A 42 7.09 -2.38 -8.36
CA LEU A 42 6.34 -2.03 -7.16
C LEU A 42 7.09 -2.43 -5.88
N ALA A 43 7.61 -3.66 -5.83
CA ALA A 43 8.36 -4.16 -4.66
C ALA A 43 9.66 -3.37 -4.45
N ALA A 44 10.45 -3.16 -5.49
CA ALA A 44 11.73 -2.47 -5.40
C ALA A 44 11.56 -0.98 -5.04
N GLY A 45 10.58 -0.30 -5.62
CA GLY A 45 10.27 1.09 -5.24
C GLY A 45 9.95 1.20 -3.75
N PHE A 46 9.10 0.32 -3.23
CA PHE A 46 8.75 0.32 -1.82
C PHE A 46 9.92 -0.08 -0.91
N LEU A 47 10.73 -1.08 -1.31
CA LEU A 47 11.92 -1.49 -0.55
C LEU A 47 12.99 -0.39 -0.51
N VAL A 48 13.15 0.38 -1.59
CA VAL A 48 14.02 1.56 -1.60
C VAL A 48 13.49 2.64 -0.67
N ALA A 49 12.17 2.92 -0.70
CA ALA A 49 11.56 3.83 0.27
C ALA A 49 11.84 3.38 1.71
N LEU A 50 11.60 2.10 2.00
CA LEU A 50 11.84 1.49 3.30
C LEU A 50 13.31 1.64 3.74
N SER A 51 14.25 1.33 2.86
CA SER A 51 15.69 1.43 3.15
C SER A 51 16.13 2.87 3.42
N LEU A 52 15.71 3.82 2.58
CA LEU A 52 16.11 5.23 2.69
C LEU A 52 15.46 5.94 3.89
N ILE A 53 14.18 5.65 4.17
CA ILE A 53 13.48 6.21 5.33
C ILE A 53 14.04 5.61 6.62
N HIS A 54 14.34 4.31 6.64
CA HIS A 54 14.90 3.65 7.81
C HIS A 54 16.33 4.13 8.14
N SER A 55 17.21 4.17 7.13
CA SER A 55 18.58 4.67 7.30
C SER A 55 18.64 6.17 7.60
N GLY A 56 17.67 6.95 7.11
CA GLY A 56 17.58 8.39 7.38
C GLY A 56 17.16 8.75 8.81
N LEU A 57 16.51 7.84 9.56
CA LEU A 57 15.93 8.14 10.87
C LEU A 57 16.70 7.54 12.07
N ASN A 58 17.69 6.65 11.88
CA ASN A 58 18.52 6.07 12.96
C ASN A 58 17.74 5.59 14.21
N LEU A 59 16.56 4.98 14.03
CA LEU A 59 15.69 4.58 15.14
C LEU A 59 15.94 3.12 15.58
N PRO A 60 16.26 2.86 16.86
CA PRO A 60 16.11 1.53 17.45
C PRO A 60 14.62 1.25 17.79
N PRO A 61 14.14 -0.01 17.74
CA PRO A 61 14.85 -1.23 17.40
C PRO A 61 14.81 -1.53 15.88
N SER A 62 15.94 -1.99 15.34
CA SER A 62 16.10 -2.48 13.96
C SER A 62 15.11 -3.59 13.55
N LYS A 63 14.49 -4.25 14.53
CA LYS A 63 13.78 -5.52 14.32
C LYS A 63 12.40 -5.38 13.66
N ALA A 64 11.66 -4.28 13.83
CA ALA A 64 10.27 -4.19 13.34
C ALA A 64 10.17 -3.94 11.83
N LEU A 65 11.09 -3.15 11.28
CA LEU A 65 11.13 -2.79 9.86
C LEU A 65 11.73 -3.91 8.99
N ASP A 66 12.61 -4.74 9.56
CA ASP A 66 13.08 -5.99 8.93
C ASP A 66 11.91 -6.91 8.54
N PHE A 67 10.85 -6.95 9.35
CA PHE A 67 9.65 -7.75 9.04
C PHE A 67 8.82 -7.17 7.90
N LEU A 68 8.85 -5.85 7.65
CA LEU A 68 8.24 -5.26 6.45
C LEU A 68 9.00 -5.68 5.20
N THR A 69 10.33 -5.66 5.22
CA THR A 69 11.18 -6.15 4.11
C THR A 69 10.83 -7.61 3.78
N ILE A 70 10.83 -8.48 4.79
CA ILE A 70 10.51 -9.91 4.63
C ILE A 70 9.07 -10.08 4.12
N SER A 71 8.12 -9.31 4.66
CA SER A 71 6.71 -9.38 4.24
C SER A 71 6.54 -8.98 2.78
N VAL A 72 7.22 -7.93 2.30
CA VAL A 72 7.16 -7.51 0.88
C VAL A 72 7.71 -8.61 -0.02
N LEU A 73 8.82 -9.24 0.35
CA LEU A 73 9.40 -10.35 -0.42
C LEU A 73 8.46 -11.57 -0.44
N LEU A 74 7.83 -11.90 0.69
CA LEU A 74 6.80 -12.94 0.76
C LEU A 74 5.59 -12.57 -0.10
N GLY A 75 5.09 -11.34 -0.03
CA GLY A 75 3.98 -10.85 -0.84
C GLY A 75 4.27 -10.91 -2.33
N LEU A 76 5.52 -10.61 -2.74
CA LEU A 76 5.99 -10.74 -4.11
C LEU A 76 5.98 -12.21 -4.56
N LEU A 77 6.56 -13.11 -3.75
CA LEU A 77 6.54 -14.56 -4.03
C LEU A 77 5.10 -15.08 -4.13
N ILE A 78 4.23 -14.72 -3.19
CA ILE A 78 2.80 -15.10 -3.19
C ILE A 78 2.13 -14.61 -4.49
N SER A 79 2.42 -13.39 -4.92
CA SER A 79 1.88 -12.81 -6.16
C SER A 79 2.36 -13.53 -7.42
N TYR A 80 3.59 -14.06 -7.43
CA TYR A 80 4.09 -14.94 -8.49
C TYR A 80 3.44 -16.33 -8.43
N PHE A 81 3.45 -16.98 -7.27
CA PHE A 81 2.85 -18.32 -7.09
C PHE A 81 1.38 -18.37 -7.47
N ARG A 82 0.63 -17.28 -7.23
CA ARG A 82 -0.78 -17.18 -7.59
C ARG A 82 -1.05 -17.27 -9.11
N GLN A 83 -0.02 -17.11 -9.94
CA GLN A 83 -0.12 -17.23 -11.40
C GLN A 83 -0.02 -18.68 -11.87
N ALA A 84 0.38 -19.61 -10.99
CA ALA A 84 0.41 -21.03 -11.31
C ALA A 84 -1.00 -21.55 -11.67
N LYS A 85 -1.05 -22.56 -12.55
CA LYS A 85 -2.28 -23.23 -12.99
C LYS A 85 -2.82 -24.16 -11.89
N ILE A 86 -3.28 -23.56 -10.79
CA ILE A 86 -3.88 -24.23 -9.63
C ILE A 86 -5.37 -23.90 -9.59
N GLY A 87 -6.20 -24.86 -9.14
CA GLY A 87 -7.64 -24.65 -8.98
C GLY A 87 -7.98 -23.45 -8.08
N PHE A 88 -9.08 -22.76 -8.36
CA PHE A 88 -9.47 -21.51 -7.69
C PHE A 88 -9.47 -21.61 -6.15
N LYS A 89 -10.09 -22.68 -5.60
CA LYS A 89 -10.16 -22.92 -4.15
C LYS A 89 -8.77 -23.09 -3.55
N ALA A 90 -7.98 -24.02 -4.08
CA ALA A 90 -6.62 -24.29 -3.61
C ALA A 90 -5.73 -23.04 -3.69
N ARG A 91 -5.81 -22.28 -4.79
CA ARG A 91 -5.06 -21.03 -4.95
C ARG A 91 -5.39 -20.00 -3.87
N ASN A 92 -6.68 -19.78 -3.57
CA ASN A 92 -7.08 -18.83 -2.53
C ASN A 92 -6.72 -19.32 -1.13
N SER A 93 -6.84 -20.62 -0.84
CA SER A 93 -6.42 -21.22 0.43
C SER A 93 -4.91 -21.08 0.65
N ILE A 94 -4.08 -21.39 -0.35
CA ILE A 94 -2.62 -21.22 -0.27
C ILE A 94 -2.27 -19.74 -0.07
N THR A 95 -2.91 -18.84 -0.82
CA THR A 95 -2.69 -17.39 -0.68
C THR A 95 -3.08 -16.91 0.73
N PHE A 96 -4.19 -17.43 1.28
CA PHE A 96 -4.64 -17.11 2.63
C PHE A 96 -3.62 -17.56 3.68
N VAL A 97 -3.18 -18.82 3.63
CA VAL A 97 -2.19 -19.35 4.58
C VAL A 97 -0.89 -18.55 4.49
N ALA A 98 -0.42 -18.24 3.28
CA ALA A 98 0.81 -17.48 3.10
C ALA A 98 0.70 -16.04 3.63
N PHE A 99 -0.42 -15.36 3.39
CA PHE A 99 -0.68 -14.03 3.99
C PHE A 99 -0.85 -14.09 5.49
N PHE A 100 -1.53 -15.10 6.02
CA PHE A 100 -1.66 -15.31 7.45
C PHE A 100 -0.29 -15.44 8.11
N VAL A 101 0.59 -16.30 7.57
CA VAL A 101 1.97 -16.42 8.07
C VAL A 101 2.72 -15.10 7.98
N SER A 102 2.60 -14.38 6.85
CA SER A 102 3.30 -13.11 6.68
C SER A 102 2.81 -12.03 7.66
N PHE A 103 1.49 -11.87 7.85
CA PHE A 103 0.93 -10.92 8.81
C PHE A 103 1.25 -11.32 10.25
N TYR A 104 1.25 -12.62 10.56
CA TYR A 104 1.67 -13.09 11.87
C TYR A 104 3.13 -12.71 12.13
N CYS A 105 4.05 -12.96 11.20
CA CYS A 105 5.45 -12.53 11.33
C CYS A 105 5.59 -11.01 11.44
N LEU A 106 4.76 -10.24 10.74
CA LEU A 106 4.78 -8.78 10.77
C LEU A 106 4.29 -8.18 12.09
N LEU A 107 3.21 -8.71 12.65
CA LEU A 107 2.50 -8.10 13.80
C LEU A 107 2.85 -8.75 15.15
N ASN A 108 3.19 -10.04 15.16
CA ASN A 108 3.49 -10.76 16.40
C ASN A 108 4.65 -10.18 17.22
N PRO A 109 5.74 -9.61 16.65
CA PRO A 109 6.80 -8.99 17.45
C PRO A 109 6.29 -7.92 18.42
N VAL A 110 5.21 -7.23 18.06
CA VAL A 110 4.57 -6.18 18.86
C VAL A 110 3.48 -6.76 19.75
N LEU A 111 2.64 -7.62 19.18
CA LEU A 111 1.47 -8.20 19.86
C LEU A 111 1.80 -9.35 20.82
N LYS A 112 3.03 -9.86 20.85
CA LYS A 112 3.44 -10.98 21.71
C LYS A 112 3.11 -10.75 23.19
N HIS A 113 3.15 -9.48 23.63
CA HIS A 113 2.84 -9.09 25.00
C HIS A 113 1.34 -9.07 25.32
N GLN A 114 0.48 -8.99 24.30
CA GLN A 114 -0.99 -8.94 24.43
C GLN A 114 -1.65 -10.33 24.29
N GLY A 115 -0.88 -11.37 23.94
CA GLY A 115 -1.33 -12.76 23.89
C GLY A 115 -1.36 -13.34 22.47
N GLN A 116 -1.00 -14.62 22.34
CA GLN A 116 -0.87 -15.31 21.04
C GLN A 116 -2.19 -15.36 20.24
N LEU A 117 -3.33 -15.50 20.92
CA LEU A 117 -4.65 -15.50 20.29
C LEU A 117 -4.92 -14.19 19.54
N LEU A 118 -4.49 -13.05 20.10
CA LEU A 118 -4.67 -11.76 19.48
C LEU A 118 -3.79 -11.62 18.22
N SER A 119 -2.53 -12.06 18.26
CA SER A 119 -1.66 -12.12 17.09
C SER A 119 -2.26 -12.96 15.96
N PHE A 120 -2.84 -14.12 16.29
CA PHE A 120 -3.50 -14.98 15.30
C PHE A 120 -4.77 -14.34 14.72
N ALA A 121 -5.60 -13.72 15.56
CA ALA A 121 -6.80 -13.04 15.12
C ALA A 121 -6.46 -11.90 14.14
N TRP A 122 -5.49 -11.05 14.48
CA TRP A 122 -5.02 -9.97 13.62
C TRP A 122 -4.49 -10.47 12.28
N ALA A 123 -3.68 -11.53 12.30
CA ALA A 123 -3.15 -12.13 11.08
C ALA A 123 -4.27 -12.69 10.18
N ALA A 124 -5.24 -13.39 10.78
CA ALA A 124 -6.37 -13.96 10.05
C ALA A 124 -7.28 -12.87 9.44
N ILE A 125 -7.65 -11.86 10.22
CA ILE A 125 -8.50 -10.75 9.77
C ILE A 125 -7.82 -10.00 8.62
N SER A 126 -6.53 -9.66 8.78
CA SER A 126 -5.77 -8.92 7.75
C SER A 126 -5.65 -9.73 6.45
N ALA A 127 -5.36 -11.03 6.55
CA ALA A 127 -5.27 -11.92 5.39
C ALA A 127 -6.62 -12.07 4.66
N LEU A 128 -7.73 -12.24 5.41
CA LEU A 128 -9.08 -12.30 4.85
C LEU A 128 -9.45 -11.00 4.15
N LEU A 129 -9.20 -9.87 4.79
CA LEU A 129 -9.53 -8.53 4.31
C LEU A 129 -8.78 -8.20 3.00
N VAL A 130 -7.49 -8.54 2.90
CA VAL A 130 -6.71 -8.41 1.65
C VAL A 130 -7.32 -9.27 0.55
N LEU A 131 -7.60 -10.55 0.82
CA LEU A 131 -8.15 -11.45 -0.18
C LEU A 131 -9.55 -11.05 -0.65
N PHE A 132 -10.38 -10.57 0.28
CA PHE A 132 -11.75 -10.12 0.00
C PHE A 132 -11.74 -8.89 -0.91
N VAL A 133 -11.03 -7.83 -0.52
CA VAL A 133 -10.96 -6.59 -1.31
C VAL A 133 -10.28 -6.83 -2.65
N PHE A 134 -9.18 -7.58 -2.69
CA PHE A 134 -8.54 -7.98 -3.94
C PHE A 134 -9.51 -8.74 -4.86
N GLY A 135 -10.27 -9.69 -4.30
CA GLY A 135 -11.24 -10.49 -5.05
C GLY A 135 -12.30 -9.63 -5.72
N LEU A 136 -12.88 -8.69 -4.96
CA LEU A 136 -13.89 -7.76 -5.45
C LEU A 136 -13.34 -6.79 -6.50
N GLN A 137 -12.18 -6.19 -6.26
CA GLN A 137 -11.54 -5.28 -7.21
C GLN A 137 -11.17 -6.01 -8.50
N LYS A 138 -10.61 -7.22 -8.41
CA LYS A 138 -10.27 -8.02 -9.59
C LYS A 138 -11.50 -8.45 -10.38
N HIS A 139 -12.62 -8.74 -9.73
CA HIS A 139 -13.86 -9.15 -10.39
C HIS A 139 -14.55 -7.99 -11.13
N THR A 140 -14.45 -6.77 -10.59
CA THR A 140 -15.11 -5.58 -11.16
C THR A 140 -14.26 -4.82 -12.17
N SER A 141 -12.94 -5.03 -12.18
CA SER A 141 -12.02 -4.33 -13.07
C SER A 141 -11.86 -5.01 -14.43
N ASP A 142 -11.60 -4.23 -15.48
CA ASP A 142 -11.21 -4.76 -16.79
C ASP A 142 -9.78 -5.35 -16.72
N VAL A 143 -9.67 -6.64 -17.04
CA VAL A 143 -8.42 -7.41 -17.05
C VAL A 143 -7.35 -6.83 -17.98
N LYS A 144 -7.77 -6.20 -19.09
CA LYS A 144 -6.86 -5.71 -20.14
C LYS A 144 -6.36 -4.30 -19.87
N ASN A 145 -7.25 -3.43 -19.40
CA ASN A 145 -7.01 -1.99 -19.41
C ASN A 145 -7.05 -1.32 -18.03
N SER A 146 -7.31 -2.05 -16.94
CA SER A 146 -7.59 -1.36 -15.68
C SER A 146 -6.35 -0.82 -14.96
N HIS A 147 -6.44 0.46 -14.58
CA HIS A 147 -5.47 1.20 -13.79
C HIS A 147 -6.08 1.85 -12.54
N ALA A 148 -7.40 2.02 -12.51
CA ALA A 148 -8.11 2.65 -11.39
C ALA A 148 -7.88 1.94 -10.04
N ALA A 149 -7.91 0.61 -10.04
CA ALA A 149 -7.73 -0.18 -8.81
C ALA A 149 -6.34 0.03 -8.17
N MET A 150 -5.26 0.05 -8.96
CA MET A 150 -3.93 0.37 -8.42
C MET A 150 -3.83 1.83 -8.01
N THR A 151 -4.40 2.75 -8.80
CA THR A 151 -4.39 4.19 -8.47
C THR A 151 -5.14 4.47 -7.16
N SER A 152 -6.21 3.71 -6.87
CA SER A 152 -6.95 3.82 -5.60
C SER A 152 -6.09 3.49 -4.38
N LEU A 153 -5.14 2.54 -4.50
CA LEU A 153 -4.18 2.25 -3.45
C LEU A 153 -3.24 3.44 -3.20
N ALA A 154 -2.76 4.10 -4.26
CA ALA A 154 -1.91 5.29 -4.12
C ALA A 154 -2.67 6.46 -3.49
N ILE A 155 -3.94 6.68 -3.88
CA ILE A 155 -4.79 7.72 -3.31
C ILE A 155 -4.98 7.49 -1.81
N ILE A 156 -5.35 6.27 -1.40
CA ILE A 156 -5.55 5.97 0.01
C ILE A 156 -4.24 6.14 0.77
N ALA A 157 -3.15 5.55 0.30
CA ALA A 157 -1.85 5.69 0.96
C ALA A 157 -1.39 7.16 1.08
N GLY A 158 -1.58 7.95 0.03
CA GLY A 158 -1.22 9.37 0.03
C GLY A 158 -2.09 10.21 0.97
N THR A 159 -3.40 9.94 1.01
CA THR A 159 -4.33 10.65 1.91
C THR A 159 -4.21 10.20 3.37
N THR A 160 -3.82 8.96 3.63
CA THR A 160 -3.62 8.45 5.00
C THR A 160 -2.25 8.77 5.56
N ALA A 161 -1.24 8.99 4.71
CA ALA A 161 0.10 9.40 5.13
C ALA A 161 0.11 10.56 6.14
N PRO A 162 -0.55 11.71 5.90
CA PRO A 162 -0.58 12.80 6.88
C PRO A 162 -1.34 12.44 8.17
N VAL A 163 -2.43 11.66 8.07
CA VAL A 163 -3.18 11.18 9.25
C VAL A 163 -2.27 10.36 10.17
N VAL A 164 -1.50 9.45 9.59
CA VAL A 164 -0.59 8.57 10.33
C VAL A 164 0.63 9.32 10.85
N SER A 165 1.20 10.22 10.04
CA SER A 165 2.35 11.04 10.42
C SER A 165 2.04 11.96 11.60
N ILE A 166 0.88 12.63 11.59
CA ILE A 166 0.47 13.53 12.67
C ILE A 166 0.02 12.72 13.90
N GLY A 167 -0.70 11.62 13.67
CA GLY A 167 -1.41 10.93 14.74
C GLY A 167 -0.61 9.94 15.57
N GLY A 168 0.54 9.45 15.09
CA GLY A 168 1.32 8.51 15.91
C GLY A 168 2.66 8.06 15.37
N SER A 169 2.89 8.09 14.04
CA SER A 169 4.19 7.69 13.49
C SER A 169 4.53 8.39 12.19
N LEU A 170 5.46 9.35 12.28
CA LEU A 170 6.05 10.01 11.11
C LEU A 170 6.63 8.97 10.14
N LEU A 171 7.31 7.94 10.66
CA LEU A 171 7.95 6.90 9.86
C LEU A 171 6.93 6.12 9.03
N ILE A 172 5.85 5.62 9.64
CA ILE A 172 4.83 4.85 8.89
C ILE A 172 4.10 5.75 7.89
N GLY A 173 3.84 7.01 8.23
CA GLY A 173 3.27 7.97 7.28
C GLY A 173 4.19 8.27 6.09
N GLN A 174 5.51 8.37 6.31
CA GLN A 174 6.50 8.49 5.24
C GLN A 174 6.56 7.22 4.37
N LEU A 175 6.44 6.03 4.97
CA LEU A 175 6.36 4.76 4.22
C LEU A 175 5.08 4.66 3.39
N LEU A 176 3.95 5.16 3.88
CA LEU A 176 2.70 5.28 3.10
C LEU A 176 2.89 6.22 1.90
N GLY A 177 3.59 7.35 2.09
CA GLY A 177 4.00 8.24 1.00
C GLY A 177 4.90 7.55 -0.03
N GLY A 178 5.94 6.82 0.43
CA GLY A 178 6.83 6.05 -0.43
C GLY A 178 6.14 4.91 -1.17
N PHE A 179 5.18 4.26 -0.54
CA PHE A 179 4.31 3.28 -1.18
C PHE A 179 3.43 3.94 -2.25
N ALA A 180 2.79 5.08 -1.95
CA ALA A 180 1.99 5.82 -2.93
C ALA A 180 2.83 6.22 -4.15
N ALA A 181 4.03 6.77 -3.93
CA ALA A 181 4.96 7.14 -4.99
C ALA A 181 5.38 5.92 -5.85
N SER A 182 5.66 4.78 -5.21
CA SER A 182 5.99 3.52 -5.90
C SER A 182 4.84 3.01 -6.76
N VAL A 183 3.60 3.06 -6.24
CA VAL A 183 2.40 2.69 -6.98
C VAL A 183 2.18 3.60 -8.18
N VAL A 184 2.33 4.92 -8.02
CA VAL A 184 2.20 5.88 -9.13
C VAL A 184 3.24 5.62 -10.20
N GLY A 185 4.51 5.42 -9.83
CA GLY A 185 5.57 5.06 -10.78
C GLY A 185 5.25 3.78 -11.55
N TYR A 186 4.80 2.74 -10.86
CA TYR A 186 4.36 1.49 -11.47
C TYR A 186 3.16 1.70 -12.44
N VAL A 187 2.12 2.42 -12.02
CA VAL A 187 0.91 2.66 -12.84
C VAL A 187 1.22 3.47 -14.10
N LEU A 188 2.00 4.55 -13.99
CA LEU A 188 2.32 5.41 -15.12
C LEU A 188 3.09 4.64 -16.20
N ILE A 189 4.10 3.86 -15.80
CA ILE A 189 4.90 3.08 -16.75
C ILE A 189 4.07 1.96 -17.37
N GLN A 190 3.23 1.29 -16.59
CA GLN A 190 2.31 0.28 -17.11
C GLN A 190 1.35 0.85 -18.14
N LYS A 191 0.78 2.03 -17.87
CA LYS A 191 -0.20 2.66 -18.76
C LYS A 191 0.43 3.25 -20.02
N PHE A 192 1.45 4.09 -19.87
CA PHE A 192 1.94 4.92 -20.97
C PHE A 192 3.07 4.27 -21.78
N ILE A 193 3.88 3.41 -21.17
CA ILE A 193 5.05 2.82 -21.83
C ILE A 193 4.84 1.35 -22.18
N VAL A 194 4.45 0.53 -21.19
CA VAL A 194 4.24 -0.91 -21.39
C VAL A 194 2.89 -1.19 -22.05
N LYS A 195 1.91 -0.30 -21.85
CA LYS A 195 0.53 -0.38 -22.36
C LYS A 195 -0.18 -1.67 -21.94
N GLN A 196 -0.05 -2.03 -20.66
CA GLN A 196 -0.68 -3.20 -20.05
C GLN A 196 -1.41 -2.81 -18.77
N SER A 197 -2.50 -3.52 -18.43
CA SER A 197 -3.18 -3.31 -17.16
C SER A 197 -2.26 -3.55 -15.96
N SER A 198 -2.35 -2.60 -15.02
CA SER A 198 -1.62 -2.60 -13.74
C SER A 198 -2.15 -3.60 -12.70
N LEU A 199 -3.27 -4.28 -12.97
CA LEU A 199 -3.91 -5.27 -12.07
C LEU A 199 -3.00 -6.37 -11.47
N PRO A 200 -1.92 -6.85 -12.12
CA PRO A 200 -1.04 -7.83 -11.50
C PRO A 200 -0.45 -7.35 -10.18
N GLY A 201 -0.18 -6.04 -10.08
CA GLY A 201 0.38 -5.41 -8.88
C GLY A 201 -0.62 -5.29 -7.74
N LEU A 202 -1.92 -5.49 -8.00
CA LEU A 202 -2.98 -5.21 -7.04
C LEU A 202 -2.87 -6.06 -5.78
N LEU A 203 -2.55 -7.35 -5.92
CA LEU A 203 -2.43 -8.23 -4.77
C LEU A 203 -1.30 -7.80 -3.83
N LEU A 204 -0.14 -7.52 -4.41
CA LEU A 204 1.04 -7.05 -3.67
C LEU A 204 0.76 -5.68 -3.06
N GLY A 205 0.17 -4.76 -3.82
CA GLY A 205 -0.16 -3.42 -3.36
C GLY A 205 -1.16 -3.42 -2.20
N SER A 206 -2.26 -4.15 -2.30
CA SER A 206 -3.24 -4.30 -1.22
C SER A 206 -2.61 -4.93 0.03
N PHE A 207 -1.72 -5.92 -0.16
CA PHE A 207 -1.00 -6.55 0.93
C PHE A 207 -0.08 -5.55 1.66
N ILE A 208 0.74 -4.79 0.93
CA ILE A 208 1.64 -3.77 1.52
C ILE A 208 0.84 -2.69 2.24
N LEU A 209 -0.21 -2.15 1.60
CA LEU A 209 -1.06 -1.12 2.20
C LEU A 209 -1.72 -1.62 3.50
N SER A 210 -2.29 -2.82 3.48
CA SER A 210 -2.90 -3.43 4.68
C SER A 210 -1.86 -3.64 5.78
N GLY A 211 -0.64 -4.09 5.44
CA GLY A 211 0.47 -4.22 6.38
C GLY A 211 0.86 -2.89 7.03
N LEU A 212 0.97 -1.82 6.25
CA LEU A 212 1.28 -0.48 6.76
C LEU A 212 0.17 0.05 7.67
N LEU A 213 -1.10 -0.11 7.31
CA LEU A 213 -2.22 0.35 8.13
C LEU A 213 -2.39 -0.49 9.41
N ALA A 214 -2.17 -1.81 9.34
CA ALA A 214 -2.17 -2.67 10.52
C ALA A 214 -1.03 -2.28 11.47
N GLN A 215 0.16 -1.99 10.94
CA GLN A 215 1.26 -1.46 11.73
C GLN A 215 0.97 -0.07 12.28
N ALA A 216 0.29 0.80 11.54
CA ALA A 216 -0.10 2.12 12.04
C ALA A 216 -1.02 2.00 13.27
N HIS A 217 -1.93 1.02 13.31
CA HIS A 217 -2.69 0.74 14.52
C HIS A 217 -1.84 0.10 15.62
N VAL A 218 -1.08 -0.95 15.31
CA VAL A 218 -0.40 -1.78 16.32
C VAL A 218 0.88 -1.15 16.89
N LEU A 219 1.63 -0.38 16.09
CA LEU A 219 2.88 0.27 16.51
C LEU A 219 2.69 1.74 16.91
N ALA A 220 1.76 2.44 16.27
CA ALA A 220 1.56 3.88 16.47
C ALA A 220 0.30 4.20 17.28
N ASP A 221 -0.37 3.18 17.83
CA ASP A 221 -1.59 3.26 18.64
C ASP A 221 -2.72 4.10 18.02
N LEU A 222 -2.74 4.19 16.68
CA LEU A 222 -3.81 4.91 15.99
C LEU A 222 -5.14 4.17 16.13
N PRO A 223 -6.29 4.87 16.23
CA PRO A 223 -7.57 4.21 16.38
C PRO A 223 -7.86 3.23 15.24
N LEU A 224 -8.27 2.01 15.59
CA LEU A 224 -8.53 0.95 14.61
C LEU A 224 -9.57 1.37 13.56
N TRP A 225 -10.62 2.05 13.98
CA TRP A 225 -11.69 2.48 13.09
C TRP A 225 -11.16 3.40 11.97
N THR A 226 -10.17 4.25 12.27
CA THR A 226 -9.52 5.14 11.31
C THR A 226 -8.80 4.33 10.22
N MET A 227 -8.03 3.33 10.62
CA MET A 227 -7.28 2.47 9.68
C MET A 227 -8.22 1.58 8.85
N LEU A 228 -9.29 1.06 9.47
CA LEU A 228 -10.30 0.25 8.77
C LEU A 228 -11.09 1.07 7.75
N ILE A 229 -11.58 2.25 8.11
CA ILE A 229 -12.33 3.10 7.19
C ILE A 229 -11.43 3.54 6.03
N ALA A 230 -10.17 3.88 6.31
CA ALA A 230 -9.19 4.17 5.27
C ALA A 230 -8.99 3.01 4.29
N TYR A 231 -8.85 1.77 4.78
CA TYR A 231 -8.71 0.61 3.91
C TYR A 231 -10.02 0.27 3.16
N PHE A 232 -11.16 0.33 3.84
CA PHE A 232 -12.48 0.10 3.23
C PHE A 232 -12.87 1.17 2.21
N ALA A 233 -12.21 2.33 2.19
CA ALA A 233 -12.35 3.30 1.12
C ALA A 233 -12.07 2.68 -0.26
N LEU A 234 -11.31 1.57 -0.36
CA LEU A 234 -11.11 0.82 -1.61
C LEU A 234 -12.41 0.27 -2.23
N LEU A 235 -13.47 0.10 -1.43
CA LEU A 235 -14.79 -0.29 -1.91
C LEU A 235 -15.41 0.79 -2.82
N THR A 236 -15.02 2.05 -2.66
CA THR A 236 -15.45 3.14 -3.54
C THR A 236 -15.03 2.89 -4.98
N ASN A 237 -13.78 2.49 -5.22
CA ASN A 237 -13.33 2.15 -6.57
C ASN A 237 -14.07 0.92 -7.14
N ILE A 238 -14.48 -0.03 -6.30
CA ILE A 238 -15.29 -1.19 -6.74
C ILE A 238 -16.64 -0.72 -7.25
N LEU A 239 -17.33 0.15 -6.50
CA LEU A 239 -18.60 0.75 -6.91
C LEU A 239 -18.43 1.61 -8.16
N SER A 240 -17.35 2.38 -8.23
CA SER A 240 -17.06 3.21 -9.40
C SER A 240 -16.84 2.36 -10.66
N ASN A 241 -16.12 1.24 -10.57
CA ASN A 241 -15.89 0.35 -11.71
C ASN A 241 -17.15 -0.40 -12.17
N LEU A 242 -18.12 -0.61 -11.26
CA LEU A 242 -19.43 -1.17 -11.64
C LEU A 242 -20.27 -0.19 -12.47
N LEU A 243 -20.15 1.12 -12.20
CA LEU A 243 -20.90 2.19 -12.87
C LEU A 243 -20.18 2.72 -14.11
N ILE A 244 -18.86 2.90 -14.01
CA ILE A 244 -17.99 3.49 -15.02
C ILE A 244 -16.93 2.46 -15.37
N LYS A 245 -17.18 1.67 -16.41
CA LYS A 245 -16.20 0.70 -16.90
C LYS A 245 -15.06 1.44 -17.60
N GLU A 246 -13.84 1.14 -17.17
CA GLU A 246 -12.62 1.69 -17.73
C GLU A 246 -12.39 1.12 -19.14
N ASP A 247 -12.35 1.98 -20.16
CA ASP A 247 -12.13 1.63 -21.57
C ASP A 247 -10.65 1.67 -21.99
N GLY A 248 -9.76 1.99 -21.04
CA GLY A 248 -8.32 2.17 -21.26
C GLY A 248 -7.89 3.59 -21.61
N SER A 249 -8.83 4.50 -21.87
CA SER A 249 -8.52 5.92 -22.04
C SER A 249 -8.00 6.55 -20.73
N VAL A 250 -7.31 7.69 -20.83
CA VAL A 250 -6.92 8.46 -19.64
C VAL A 250 -8.14 9.00 -18.93
N TRP A 251 -9.12 9.47 -19.69
CA TRP A 251 -10.33 10.09 -19.17
C TRP A 251 -11.19 9.11 -18.36
N SER A 252 -11.37 7.87 -18.83
CA SER A 252 -12.14 6.86 -18.08
C SER A 252 -11.48 6.47 -16.76
N THR A 253 -10.13 6.37 -16.73
CA THR A 253 -9.40 6.18 -15.46
C THR A 253 -9.57 7.36 -14.53
N VAL A 254 -9.53 8.60 -15.03
CA VAL A 254 -9.73 9.80 -14.21
C VAL A 254 -11.14 9.81 -13.63
N LEU A 255 -12.15 9.54 -14.45
CA LEU A 255 -13.54 9.46 -14.00
C LEU A 255 -13.75 8.38 -12.93
N SER A 256 -13.10 7.22 -13.05
CA SER A 256 -13.26 6.13 -12.08
C SER A 256 -12.54 6.37 -10.74
N ILE A 257 -11.53 7.25 -10.69
CA ILE A 257 -10.82 7.58 -9.44
C ILE A 257 -11.36 8.84 -8.74
N ILE A 258 -12.20 9.65 -9.38
CA ILE A 258 -12.82 10.84 -8.73
C ILE A 258 -13.56 10.45 -7.45
N PRO A 259 -14.49 9.46 -7.45
CA PRO A 259 -15.19 9.07 -6.24
C PRO A 259 -14.24 8.61 -5.13
N GLN A 260 -13.20 7.86 -5.51
CA GLN A 260 -12.17 7.40 -4.59
C GLN A 260 -11.44 8.57 -3.94
N THR A 261 -11.04 9.57 -4.73
CA THR A 261 -10.33 10.75 -4.25
C THR A 261 -11.18 11.53 -3.27
N VAL A 262 -12.45 11.80 -3.62
CA VAL A 262 -13.38 12.54 -2.76
C VAL A 262 -13.57 11.83 -1.41
N ILE A 263 -13.84 10.52 -1.44
CA ILE A 263 -14.08 9.74 -0.22
C ILE A 263 -12.81 9.61 0.62
N SER A 264 -11.65 9.35 0.01
CA SER A 264 -10.38 9.25 0.73
C SER A 264 -9.96 10.57 1.38
N VAL A 265 -10.15 11.71 0.70
CA VAL A 265 -9.89 13.04 1.27
C VAL A 265 -10.86 13.35 2.42
N ALA A 266 -12.15 13.04 2.26
CA ALA A 266 -13.13 13.23 3.33
C ALA A 266 -12.80 12.39 4.57
N ILE A 267 -12.44 11.11 4.38
CA ILE A 267 -12.01 10.23 5.46
C ILE A 267 -10.75 10.78 6.13
N ALA A 268 -9.74 11.19 5.37
CA ALA A 268 -8.52 11.77 5.92
C ALA A 268 -8.79 13.04 6.72
N GLY A 269 -9.66 13.93 6.22
CA GLY A 269 -10.07 15.15 6.93
C GLY A 269 -10.78 14.86 8.26
N LEU A 270 -11.76 13.94 8.26
CA LEU A 270 -12.45 13.51 9.48
C LEU A 270 -11.51 12.81 10.48
N SER A 271 -10.57 12.02 9.96
CA SER A 271 -9.58 11.32 10.76
C SER A 271 -8.59 12.28 11.41
N LEU A 272 -8.07 13.24 10.63
CA LEU A 272 -7.24 14.32 11.15
C LEU A 272 -7.98 15.13 12.21
N TRP A 273 -9.25 15.45 11.98
CA TRP A 273 -10.05 16.15 12.99
C TRP A 273 -10.16 15.38 14.31
N SER A 274 -10.25 14.05 14.23
CA SER A 274 -10.39 13.18 15.40
C SER A 274 -9.09 12.93 16.15
N ILE A 275 -7.94 13.13 15.47
CA ILE A 275 -6.60 12.88 16.01
C ILE A 275 -5.84 14.21 16.22
N TRP A 276 -6.46 15.33 15.86
CA TRP A 276 -5.84 16.64 15.98
C TRP A 276 -5.52 16.91 17.45
N PRO A 277 -4.26 17.18 17.81
CA PRO A 277 -3.90 17.41 19.20
C PRO A 277 -4.67 18.65 19.72
N GLU A 278 -5.23 18.54 20.93
CA GLU A 278 -5.98 19.63 21.59
C GLU A 278 -5.10 20.86 21.91
N SER A 279 -3.77 20.71 21.82
CA SER A 279 -2.81 21.81 21.90
C SER A 279 -1.97 21.88 20.64
N SER A 280 -1.73 23.10 20.12
CA SER A 280 -0.76 23.32 19.08
C SER A 280 0.61 22.88 19.59
N LEU A 281 1.35 22.11 18.79
CA LEU A 281 2.78 21.85 18.98
C LEU A 281 3.64 23.11 18.70
N TYR A 282 3.03 24.29 18.82
CA TYR A 282 3.60 25.63 18.70
C TYR A 282 3.15 26.47 19.89
#